data_AF-A0A139KGU6-F1
#
_entry.id   AF-A0A139KGU6-F1
#
_cell.length_a   1.000
_cell.length_b   1.000
_cell.length_c   1.000
_cell.angle_alpha   90.00
_cell.angle_beta   90.00
_cell.angle_gamma   90.00
#
_symmetry.space_group_name_H-M   'P 1'
#
loop_
_entity.id
_entity.type
_entity.pdbx_description
1 polymer ?
#
loop_
_entity_poly.entity_id
_entity_poly.type
_entity_poly.pdbx_seq_one_letter_code
_entity_poly.pdbx_strand_id
1 'polypeptide(L)' 'KLKELSLATRRWTCPHCGAQHDRDLNASLNIKQEGIRMLKAAGLTVLRS' A
#
# COMPACT_ATOMS: atom_id res chain seq x y z
N LYS A 1 14.79 0.41 -13.09
CA LYS A 1 14.13 1.36 -12.14
C LYS A 1 12.98 2.03 -12.88
N LEU A 2 11.73 1.95 -12.39
CA LEU A 2 10.63 2.76 -12.93
C LEU A 2 10.87 4.20 -12.46
N LYS A 3 11.20 5.11 -13.37
CA LYS A 3 11.55 6.50 -13.02
C LYS A 3 10.34 7.30 -12.53
N GLU A 4 9.14 6.95 -12.99
CA GLU A 4 7.86 7.55 -12.60
C GLU A 4 6.72 6.53 -12.88
N LEU A 5 5.82 6.33 -11.92
CA LEU A 5 4.55 5.61 -12.15
C LEU A 5 3.45 6.67 -12.29
N SER A 6 2.81 6.75 -13.45
CA SER A 6 1.68 7.66 -13.63
C SER A 6 0.51 7.25 -12.74
N LEU A 7 -0.33 8.22 -12.34
CA LEU A 7 -1.57 7.92 -11.61
C LEU A 7 -2.53 7.03 -12.41
N ALA A 8 -2.45 7.04 -13.75
CA ALA A 8 -3.23 6.19 -14.62
C ALA A 8 -2.76 4.73 -14.63
N THR A 9 -1.54 4.44 -14.16
CA THR A 9 -0.97 3.09 -14.14
C THR A 9 -1.60 2.27 -13.02
N ARG A 10 -2.56 1.39 -13.38
CA ARG A 10 -3.25 0.50 -12.43
C ARG A 10 -2.43 -0.72 -12.04
N ARG A 11 -1.70 -1.29 -13.00
CA ARG A 11 -0.87 -2.48 -12.80
C ARG A 11 0.52 -2.24 -13.37
N TRP A 12 1.54 -2.75 -12.70
CA TRP A 12 2.91 -2.71 -13.21
C TRP A 12 3.68 -3.95 -12.78
N THR A 13 4.68 -4.31 -13.56
CA THR A 13 5.63 -5.37 -13.20
C THR A 13 6.81 -4.75 -12.47
N CYS A 14 7.14 -5.29 -11.29
CA CYS A 14 8.30 -4.84 -10.54
C CYS A 14 9.59 -5.19 -11.29
N PRO A 15 10.45 -4.21 -11.61
CA PRO A 15 11.69 -4.48 -12.31
C PRO A 15 12.73 -5.21 -11.44
N HIS A 16 12.49 -5.33 -10.13
CA HIS A 16 13.41 -6.00 -9.20
C HIS A 16 13.04 -7.46 -8.92
N CYS A 17 11.75 -7.76 -8.74
CA CYS A 17 11.30 -9.12 -8.40
C CYS A 17 10.42 -9.77 -9.47
N GLY A 18 10.08 -9.07 -10.55
CA GLY A 18 9.23 -9.59 -11.63
C GLY A 18 7.76 -9.77 -11.26
N ALA A 19 7.36 -9.51 -10.00
CA ALA A 19 5.97 -9.61 -9.57
C ALA A 19 5.10 -8.53 -10.21
N GLN A 20 3.84 -8.88 -10.50
CA GLN A 20 2.84 -7.91 -10.93
C GLN A 20 2.19 -7.26 -9.70
N HIS A 21 2.23 -5.95 -9.62
CA HIS A 21 1.60 -5.17 -8.57
C HIS A 21 0.34 -4.47 -9.10
N ASP A 22 -0.62 -4.30 -8.20
CA ASP A 22 -1.84 -3.53 -8.41
C ASP A 22 -1.87 -2.31 -7.48
N ARG A 23 -2.08 -1.14 -8.06
CA ARG A 23 -2.11 0.14 -7.34
C ARG A 23 -3.28 0.21 -6.37
N ASP A 24 -4.44 -0.34 -6.72
CA ASP A 24 -5.64 -0.27 -5.90
C ASP A 24 -5.50 -1.20 -4.68
N LEU A 25 -4.86 -2.36 -4.86
CA LEU A 25 -4.45 -3.22 -3.74
C LEU A 25 -3.50 -2.47 -2.79
N ASN A 26 -2.46 -1.84 -3.32
CA ASN A 26 -1.51 -1.08 -2.50
C ASN A 26 -2.17 0.12 -1.80
N ALA A 27 -3.10 0.80 -2.46
CA ALA A 27 -3.88 1.87 -1.86
C ALA A 27 -4.71 1.35 -0.67
N SER A 28 -5.36 0.18 -0.82
CA SER A 28 -6.12 -0.44 0.28
C SER A 28 -5.24 -0.79 1.49
N LEU A 29 -4.01 -1.28 1.24
CA LEU A 29 -3.03 -1.58 2.28
C LEU A 29 -2.54 -0.31 3.00
N ASN A 30 -2.27 0.75 2.25
CA ASN A 30 -1.85 2.04 2.80
C ASN A 30 -2.97 2.65 3.66
N ILE A 31 -4.22 2.64 3.19
CA ILE A 31 -5.38 3.13 3.96
C ILE A 31 -5.54 2.31 5.25
N LYS A 32 -5.45 0.98 5.18
CA LYS A 32 -5.50 0.11 6.37
C LYS A 32 -4.40 0.47 7.37
N GLN A 33 -3.17 0.65 6.92
CA GLN A 33 -2.05 1.02 7.79
C GLN A 33 -2.26 2.38 8.44
N GLU A 34 -2.76 3.36 7.70
CA GLU A 34 -3.04 4.69 8.23
C GLU A 34 -4.15 4.67 9.28
N GLY A 35 -5.22 3.91 9.05
CA GLY A 35 -6.25 3.69 10.07
C GLY A 35 -5.69 3.05 11.35
N ILE A 36 -4.82 2.04 11.23
CA ILE A 36 -4.13 1.44 12.38
C ILE A 36 -3.25 2.48 13.11
N ARG A 37 -2.54 3.34 12.36
CA ARG A 37 -1.71 4.41 12.93
C ARG A 37 -2.55 5.38 13.76
N MET A 38 -3.70 5.80 13.24
CA MET A 38 -4.64 6.68 13.94
C MET A 38 -5.20 6.04 15.21
N LEU A 39 -5.63 4.77 15.15
CA LEU A 39 -6.14 4.05 16.32
C LEU A 39 -5.06 3.93 17.42
N LYS A 40 -3.83 3.60 17.04
CA LYS A 40 -2.70 3.56 17.98
C LYS A 40 -2.40 4.93 18.58
N ALA A 41 -2.44 6.00 17.78
CA ALA A 41 -2.25 7.36 18.27
C ALA A 41 -3.35 7.79 19.25
N ALA A 42 -4.56 7.23 19.10
CA ALA A 42 -5.67 7.39 20.05
C ALA A 42 -5.55 6.49 21.30
N GLY A 43 -4.45 5.74 21.47
CA GLY A 43 -4.23 4.86 22.62
C GLY A 43 -4.90 3.50 22.54
N LEU A 44 -5.48 3.13 21.39
CA LEU A 44 -6.15 1.84 21.20
C LEU A 44 -5.14 0.76 20.81
N THR A 45 -5.26 -0.40 21.46
CA THR A 45 -4.50 -1.60 21.05
C THR A 45 -5.19 -2.24 19.85
N VAL A 46 -4.47 -2.32 18.73
CA VAL A 46 -4.96 -2.97 17.50
C VAL A 46 -4.30 -4.33 17.35
N LEU A 47 -5.09 -5.40 17.48
CA LEU A 47 -4.65 -6.76 17.18
C LEU A 47 -4.57 -6.96 15.66
N ARG A 48 -3.47 -7.56 15.19
CA ARG A 48 -3.36 -7.97 13.79
C ARG A 48 -3.97 -9.37 13.67
N SER A 49 -5.08 -9.46 12.95
CA SER A 49 -5.62 -10.71 12.40
C SER A 49 -4.70 -11.30 11.35
#